data_AF-A0A3D5I624-F1
#
_entry.id   AF-A0A3D5I624-F1
#
_cell.length_a   1.000
_cell.length_b   1.000
_cell.length_c   1.000
_cell.angle_alpha   90.00
_cell.angle_beta   90.00
_cell.angle_gamma   90.00
#
_symmetry.space_group_name_H-M   'P 1'
#
loop_
_entity.id
_entity.type
_entity.pdbx_description
1 polymer ?
#
loop_
_entity_poly.entity_id
_entity_poly.type
_entity_poly.pdbx_seq_one_letter_code
_entity_poly.pdbx_strand_id
1 'polypeptide(L)'
;VNIPTVGRIPRGASVERMVDTPFLGNSEMVLNLHQGDFSTAVNMTEAINGVFGPDVAVALDATSVKVRAPSAPEQKVGFIGLLENIEVEPASPSARVVVNSRTGTIVISGDVRVTPAVVTHGSLTVRVSEDTNVTQANTVVTNDQGTVITPGAATTTQDTNIEIEEEPARAFIFDPGVELGDIVDAVNQVGASAADLVAILEALREAGALRAEIMVI
;
A
#
# COMPACT_ATOMS: atom_id res chain seq x y z
N VAL A 1 59.92 -57.70 12.59
CA VAL A 1 58.63 -58.30 12.19
C VAL A 1 57.58 -57.19 12.28
N ASN A 2 57.09 -56.70 11.14
CA ASN A 2 55.98 -55.73 11.08
C ASN A 2 54.71 -56.49 10.70
N ILE A 3 53.67 -56.42 11.54
CA ILE A 3 52.35 -56.98 11.24
C ILE A 3 51.47 -55.81 10.81
N PRO A 4 51.03 -55.71 9.56
CA PRO A 4 50.17 -54.62 9.13
C PRO A 4 48.74 -54.84 9.64
N THR A 5 48.26 -53.94 10.48
CA THR A 5 46.88 -53.88 10.98
C THR A 5 45.97 -53.39 9.85
N VAL A 6 45.48 -54.31 9.00
CA VAL A 6 44.57 -53.97 7.89
C VAL A 6 43.11 -54.16 8.29
N GLY A 7 42.27 -53.18 7.95
CA GLY A 7 40.80 -53.22 8.12
C GLY A 7 40.10 -52.91 6.80
N ARG A 8 39.01 -53.63 6.50
CA ARG A 8 38.21 -53.48 5.27
C ARG A 8 36.83 -52.96 5.64
N ILE A 9 36.35 -51.92 4.94
CA ILE A 9 34.98 -51.38 5.09
C ILE A 9 34.19 -51.71 3.81
N PRO A 10 33.45 -52.83 3.75
CA PRO A 10 32.62 -53.15 2.60
C PRO A 10 31.51 -52.09 2.46
N ARG A 11 31.34 -51.55 1.25
CA ARG A 11 30.44 -50.42 0.88
C ARG A 11 30.96 -49.00 1.19
N GLY A 12 32.20 -48.86 1.66
CA GLY A 12 32.85 -47.57 1.86
C GLY A 12 32.33 -46.79 3.08
N ALA A 13 32.74 -45.53 3.21
CA ALA A 13 32.27 -44.59 4.22
C ALA A 13 32.08 -43.22 3.55
N SER A 14 31.04 -42.48 3.93
CA SER A 14 30.94 -41.05 3.58
C SER A 14 31.63 -40.24 4.67
N VAL A 15 32.42 -39.26 4.25
CA VAL A 15 32.99 -38.24 5.13
C VAL A 15 32.40 -36.92 4.67
N GLU A 16 31.54 -36.35 5.49
CA GLU A 16 30.95 -35.04 5.24
C GLU A 16 31.78 -34.00 5.97
N ARG A 17 32.20 -32.97 5.22
CA ARG A 17 32.88 -31.82 5.79
C ARG A 17 31.82 -30.85 6.25
N MET A 18 31.78 -30.55 7.56
CA MET A 18 30.98 -29.43 8.05
C MET A 18 31.44 -28.16 7.33
N VAL A 19 30.51 -27.51 6.64
CA VAL A 19 30.74 -26.17 6.09
C VAL A 19 30.72 -25.22 7.29
N ASP A 20 31.81 -24.47 7.49
CA ASP A 20 31.84 -23.43 8.50
C ASP A 20 30.85 -22.33 8.08
N THR A 21 29.73 -22.23 8.79
CA THR A 21 28.70 -21.24 8.50
C THR A 21 28.64 -20.24 9.66
N PRO A 22 28.75 -18.93 9.39
CA PRO A 22 28.58 -17.91 10.43
C PRO A 22 27.17 -17.94 11.03
N PHE A 23 26.22 -18.60 10.35
CA PHE A 23 24.87 -18.86 10.77
C PHE A 23 24.77 -19.57 12.13
N LEU A 24 25.55 -20.63 12.35
CA LEU A 24 25.48 -21.42 13.59
C LEU A 24 26.14 -20.68 14.76
N GLY A 25 27.19 -19.89 14.50
CA GLY A 25 27.95 -19.17 15.52
C GLY A 25 27.37 -17.83 15.97
N ASN A 26 26.64 -17.13 15.10
CA ASN A 26 26.13 -15.79 15.42
C ASN A 26 24.83 -15.84 16.23
N SER A 27 24.74 -15.03 17.28
CA SER A 27 23.53 -14.82 18.09
C SER A 27 22.56 -13.81 17.47
N GLU A 28 23.00 -13.08 16.45
CA GLU A 28 22.21 -12.08 15.75
C GLU A 28 22.13 -12.45 14.27
N MET A 29 20.94 -12.26 13.69
CA MET A 29 20.65 -12.46 12.29
C MET A 29 20.11 -11.17 11.71
N VAL A 30 20.37 -10.93 10.43
CA VAL A 30 19.82 -9.78 9.71
C VAL A 30 18.93 -10.31 8.61
N LEU A 31 17.66 -9.94 8.67
CA LEU A 31 16.67 -10.19 7.63
C LEU A 31 16.68 -9.00 6.69
N ASN A 32 16.75 -9.26 5.39
CA ASN A 32 16.67 -8.22 4.38
C ASN A 32 15.32 -8.28 3.68
N LEU A 33 14.60 -7.16 3.70
CA LEU A 33 13.35 -6.97 2.97
C LEU A 33 13.65 -6.97 1.47
N HIS A 34 12.77 -7.60 0.70
CA HIS A 34 12.86 -7.59 -0.77
C HIS A 34 12.59 -6.20 -1.36
N GLN A 35 11.58 -5.53 -0.80
CA GLN A 35 11.24 -4.15 -1.12
C GLN A 35 11.48 -3.30 0.13
N GLY A 36 12.46 -2.40 0.05
CA GLY A 36 12.83 -1.55 1.17
C GLY A 36 11.77 -0.49 1.43
N ASP A 37 11.25 -0.46 2.65
CA ASP A 37 10.29 0.52 3.13
C ASP A 37 10.35 0.59 4.67
N PHE A 38 10.43 1.81 5.22
CA PHE A 38 10.58 2.00 6.67
C PHE A 38 9.36 1.51 7.45
N SER A 39 8.16 1.77 6.95
CA SER A 39 6.92 1.35 7.59
C SER A 39 6.81 -0.17 7.61
N THR A 40 7.17 -0.83 6.51
CA THR A 40 7.22 -2.29 6.39
C THR A 40 8.27 -2.90 7.32
N ALA A 41 9.46 -2.30 7.44
CA ALA A 41 10.49 -2.77 8.38
C ALA A 41 10.03 -2.66 9.86
N VAL A 42 9.27 -1.61 10.19
CA VAL A 42 8.64 -1.45 11.52
C VAL A 42 7.55 -2.49 11.73
N ASN A 43 6.62 -2.65 10.79
CA ASN A 43 5.56 -3.66 10.86
C ASN A 43 6.14 -5.07 11.04
N MET A 44 7.21 -5.40 10.30
CA MET A 44 7.92 -6.68 10.44
C MET A 44 8.51 -6.85 11.84
N THR A 45 9.14 -5.79 12.36
CA THR A 45 9.70 -5.80 13.72
C THR A 45 8.62 -6.02 14.77
N GLU A 46 7.47 -5.33 14.65
CA GLU A 46 6.33 -5.48 15.55
C GLU A 46 5.72 -6.88 15.47
N ALA A 47 5.56 -7.44 14.28
CA ALA A 47 5.06 -8.80 14.08
C ALA A 47 5.98 -9.86 14.72
N ILE A 48 7.30 -9.75 14.53
CA ILE A 48 8.27 -10.67 15.14
C ILE A 48 8.24 -10.54 16.67
N ASN A 49 8.24 -9.32 17.19
CA ASN A 49 8.19 -9.08 18.63
C ASN A 49 6.85 -9.51 19.25
N GLY A 50 5.75 -9.46 18.50
CA GLY A 50 4.44 -9.95 18.94
C GLY A 50 4.42 -11.46 19.19
N VAL A 51 5.20 -12.23 18.44
CA VAL A 51 5.29 -13.70 18.57
C VAL A 51 6.34 -14.13 19.59
N PHE A 52 7.53 -13.53 19.55
CA PHE A 52 8.67 -13.99 20.35
C PHE A 52 8.94 -13.17 21.63
N GLY A 53 8.23 -12.06 21.83
CA GLY A 53 8.41 -11.13 22.94
C GLY A 53 9.16 -9.86 22.55
N PRO A 54 9.20 -8.86 23.45
CA PRO A 54 9.81 -7.57 23.17
C PRO A 54 11.33 -7.68 22.95
N ASP A 55 11.89 -6.76 22.17
CA ASP A 55 13.34 -6.61 21.90
C ASP A 55 14.01 -7.82 21.23
N VAL A 56 13.25 -8.69 20.56
CA VAL A 56 13.77 -9.81 19.76
C VAL A 56 14.20 -9.31 18.37
N ALA A 57 13.39 -8.45 17.76
CA ALA A 57 13.65 -7.80 16.49
C ALA A 57 13.81 -6.29 16.64
N VAL A 58 14.70 -5.71 15.83
CA VAL A 58 14.92 -4.26 15.72
C VAL A 58 15.21 -3.91 14.26
N ALA A 59 14.41 -3.02 13.68
CA ALA A 59 14.70 -2.42 12.37
C ALA A 59 15.96 -1.56 12.43
N LEU A 60 16.95 -1.83 11.58
CA LEU A 60 18.18 -1.04 11.46
C LEU A 60 18.03 0.08 10.42
N ASP A 61 17.37 -0.23 9.31
CA ASP A 61 17.09 0.68 8.21
C ASP A 61 15.83 0.21 7.42
N ALA A 62 15.53 0.83 6.28
CA ALA A 62 14.37 0.50 5.44
C ALA A 62 14.41 -0.93 4.86
N THR A 63 15.57 -1.59 4.87
CA THR A 63 15.78 -2.90 4.26
C THR A 63 16.22 -3.97 5.25
N SER A 64 16.85 -3.61 6.36
CA SER A 64 17.47 -4.57 7.27
C SER A 64 16.80 -4.58 8.64
N VAL A 65 16.36 -5.76 9.07
CA VAL A 65 15.80 -6.02 10.41
C VAL A 65 16.71 -7.00 11.14
N LYS A 66 17.27 -6.58 12.27
CA LYS A 66 18.11 -7.42 13.12
C LYS A 66 17.24 -8.24 14.07
N VAL A 67 17.47 -9.55 14.13
CA VAL A 67 16.75 -10.49 14.98
C VAL A 67 17.72 -11.26 15.86
N ARG A 68 17.45 -11.31 17.17
CA ARG A 68 18.22 -12.09 18.13
C ARG A 68 17.72 -13.54 18.14
N ALA A 69 18.59 -14.47 17.75
CA ALA A 69 18.29 -15.89 17.72
C ALA A 69 18.92 -16.63 18.91
N PRO A 70 18.37 -17.80 19.32
CA PRO A 70 18.99 -18.66 20.33
C PRO A 70 20.41 -19.09 19.94
N SER A 71 21.30 -19.20 20.93
CA SER A 71 22.70 -19.63 20.71
C SER A 71 22.84 -21.12 20.38
N ALA A 72 21.89 -21.95 20.84
CA ALA A 72 21.91 -23.39 20.60
C ALA A 72 21.51 -23.72 19.14
N PRO A 73 22.35 -24.43 18.36
CA PRO A 73 22.07 -24.75 16.95
C PRO A 73 20.72 -25.43 16.70
N GLU A 74 20.33 -26.37 17.56
CA GLU A 74 19.07 -27.13 17.43
C GLU A 74 17.84 -26.22 17.61
N GLN A 75 17.90 -25.29 18.57
CA GLN A 75 16.83 -24.33 18.82
C GLN A 75 16.76 -23.26 17.73
N LYS A 76 17.90 -22.92 17.12
CA LYS A 76 18.00 -21.93 16.05
C LYS A 76 17.26 -22.35 14.78
N VAL A 77 17.34 -23.63 14.40
CA VAL A 77 16.58 -24.15 13.24
C VAL A 77 15.07 -24.06 13.50
N GLY A 78 14.62 -24.46 14.69
CA GLY A 78 13.20 -24.34 15.07
C GLY A 78 12.73 -22.88 15.14
N PHE A 79 13.57 -21.99 15.67
CA PHE A 79 13.30 -20.55 15.72
C PHE A 79 13.09 -19.96 14.33
N ILE A 80 13.94 -20.31 13.36
CA ILE A 80 13.77 -19.82 11.98
C ILE A 80 12.53 -20.40 11.34
N GLY A 81 12.24 -21.69 11.53
CA GLY A 81 11.01 -22.27 11.03
C GLY A 81 9.77 -21.54 11.55
N LEU A 82 9.77 -21.09 12.81
CA LEU A 82 8.70 -20.26 13.34
C LEU A 82 8.70 -18.84 12.75
N LEU A 83 9.87 -18.24 12.61
CA LEU A 83 10.03 -16.89 12.06
C LEU A 83 9.58 -16.78 10.59
N GLU A 84 9.83 -17.81 9.78
CA GLU A 84 9.37 -17.89 8.38
C GLU A 84 7.85 -17.95 8.24
N ASN A 85 7.13 -18.38 9.30
CA ASN A 85 5.67 -18.47 9.30
C ASN A 85 4.98 -17.21 9.84
N ILE A 86 5.72 -16.17 10.22
CA ILE A 86 5.14 -14.92 10.69
C ILE A 86 4.59 -14.14 9.51
N GLU A 87 3.26 -13.95 9.52
CA GLU A 87 2.57 -13.12 8.55
C GLU A 87 2.73 -11.64 8.92
N VAL A 88 3.15 -10.84 7.94
CA VAL A 88 3.38 -9.40 8.10
C VAL A 88 2.62 -8.69 7.01
N GLU A 89 1.75 -7.76 7.40
CA GLU A 89 1.11 -6.85 6.44
C GLU A 89 2.12 -5.76 6.06
N PRO A 90 2.55 -5.70 4.78
CA PRO A 90 3.45 -4.65 4.33
C PRO A 90 2.74 -3.30 4.36
N ALA A 91 3.52 -2.22 4.34
CA ALA A 91 2.93 -0.90 4.18
C ALA A 91 2.31 -0.77 2.78
N SER A 92 1.25 0.04 2.69
CA SER A 92 0.60 0.31 1.41
C SER A 92 1.62 0.86 0.40
N PRO A 93 1.66 0.31 -0.84
CA PRO A 93 2.62 0.75 -1.84
C PRO A 93 2.36 2.21 -2.24
N SER A 94 3.42 2.88 -2.71
CA SER A 94 3.30 4.24 -3.23
C SER A 94 2.26 4.32 -4.35
N ALA A 95 1.42 5.34 -4.31
CA ALA A 95 0.44 5.66 -5.35
C ALA A 95 1.11 5.85 -6.72
N ARG A 96 0.87 4.92 -7.66
CA ARG A 96 1.46 4.90 -9.00
C ARG A 96 0.41 4.60 -10.06
N VAL A 97 0.55 5.27 -11.21
CA VAL A 97 -0.28 5.05 -12.39
C VAL A 97 0.65 4.80 -13.57
N VAL A 98 0.58 3.60 -14.13
CA VAL A 98 1.34 3.22 -15.32
C VAL A 98 0.39 3.18 -16.51
N VAL A 99 0.69 3.93 -17.56
CA VAL A 99 -0.15 4.00 -18.75
C VAL A 99 0.64 3.58 -19.97
N ASN A 100 0.15 2.58 -20.70
CA ASN A 100 0.65 2.26 -22.03
C ASN A 100 -0.18 3.00 -23.08
N SER A 101 0.39 4.06 -23.63
CA SER A 101 -0.29 4.92 -24.61
C SER A 101 -0.62 4.20 -25.92
N ARG A 102 0.11 3.12 -26.26
CA ARG A 102 -0.08 2.35 -27.49
C ARG A 102 -1.19 1.31 -27.36
N THR A 103 -1.26 0.60 -26.23
CA THR A 103 -2.24 -0.47 -26.01
C THR A 103 -3.49 0.01 -25.26
N GLY A 104 -3.45 1.20 -24.66
CA GLY A 104 -4.51 1.71 -23.79
C GLY A 104 -4.58 1.00 -22.45
N THR A 105 -3.54 0.25 -22.07
CA THR A 105 -3.50 -0.46 -20.78
C THR A 105 -3.13 0.51 -19.67
N ILE A 106 -3.94 0.56 -18.62
CA ILE A 106 -3.73 1.40 -17.44
C ILE A 106 -3.61 0.49 -16.22
N VAL A 107 -2.56 0.70 -15.42
CA VAL A 107 -2.33 -0.02 -14.16
C VAL A 107 -2.25 1.01 -13.04
N ILE A 108 -3.14 0.86 -12.06
CA ILE A 108 -3.20 1.71 -10.86
C ILE A 108 -2.67 0.87 -9.69
N SER A 109 -1.77 1.42 -8.90
CA SER A 109 -1.18 0.77 -7.74
C SER A 109 -1.12 1.73 -6.55
N GLY A 110 -1.35 1.22 -5.34
CA GLY A 110 -1.43 2.03 -4.13
C GLY A 110 -2.71 2.87 -4.05
N ASP A 111 -2.76 3.76 -3.04
CA ASP A 111 -3.92 4.61 -2.78
C ASP A 111 -3.89 5.87 -3.66
N VAL A 112 -4.43 5.76 -4.88
CA VAL A 112 -4.50 6.87 -5.83
C VAL A 112 -5.82 7.61 -5.68
N ARG A 113 -5.76 8.83 -5.13
CA ARG A 113 -6.92 9.71 -4.93
C ARG A 113 -6.82 10.97 -5.78
N VAL A 114 -7.97 11.44 -6.24
CA VAL A 114 -8.11 12.72 -6.95
C VAL A 114 -8.92 13.68 -6.09
N THR A 115 -8.38 14.87 -5.84
CA THR A 115 -9.10 15.94 -5.15
C THR A 115 -9.97 16.71 -6.14
N PRO A 116 -10.98 17.47 -5.68
CA PRO A 116 -11.86 18.22 -6.56
C PRO A 116 -11.11 19.10 -7.56
N ALA A 117 -11.38 18.90 -8.85
CA ALA A 117 -10.71 19.58 -9.95
C ALA A 117 -11.55 19.48 -11.24
N VAL A 118 -11.31 20.39 -12.18
CA VAL A 118 -11.92 20.35 -13.51
C VAL A 118 -10.82 20.41 -14.56
N VAL A 119 -10.84 19.46 -15.49
CA VAL A 119 -9.89 19.39 -16.60
C VAL A 119 -10.65 19.24 -17.90
N THR A 120 -10.28 20.04 -18.90
CA THR A 120 -10.82 19.95 -20.25
C THR A 120 -9.71 19.58 -21.21
N HIS A 121 -9.93 18.54 -22.02
CA HIS A 121 -8.98 18.08 -23.04
C HIS A 121 -9.74 17.63 -24.30
N GLY A 122 -9.42 18.22 -25.44
CA GLY A 122 -10.18 17.99 -26.68
C GLY A 122 -11.64 18.40 -26.54
N SER A 123 -12.56 17.47 -26.77
CA SER A 123 -14.01 17.65 -26.56
C SER A 123 -14.50 17.15 -25.20
N LEU A 124 -13.60 16.68 -24.32
CA LEU A 124 -13.95 16.08 -23.03
C LEU A 124 -13.72 17.09 -21.90
N THR A 125 -14.67 17.18 -20.98
CA THR A 125 -14.53 17.92 -19.72
C THR A 125 -14.80 16.97 -18.57
N VAL A 126 -13.79 16.76 -17.72
CA VAL A 126 -13.86 15.93 -16.51
C VAL A 126 -13.97 16.85 -15.31
N ARG A 127 -15.04 16.68 -14.51
CA ARG A 127 -15.28 17.44 -13.28
C ARG A 127 -15.34 16.48 -12.09
N VAL A 128 -14.39 16.63 -11.18
CA VAL A 128 -14.36 15.93 -9.90
C VAL A 128 -14.92 16.90 -8.85
N SER A 129 -16.04 16.55 -8.25
CA SER A 129 -16.70 17.31 -7.18
C SER A 129 -16.70 16.50 -5.90
N GLU A 130 -16.61 17.18 -4.75
CA GLU A 130 -16.78 16.55 -3.45
C GLU A 130 -18.16 16.87 -2.90
N ASP A 131 -18.95 15.83 -2.59
CA ASP A 131 -20.26 15.94 -1.94
C ASP A 131 -20.14 15.61 -0.45
N THR A 132 -19.82 16.62 0.37
CA THR A 132 -19.74 16.42 1.81
C THR A 132 -21.16 16.28 2.39
N ASN A 133 -21.61 15.03 2.58
CA ASN A 133 -22.80 14.73 3.36
C ASN A 133 -22.55 15.08 4.84
N VAL A 134 -22.94 16.28 5.25
CA VAL A 134 -22.92 16.70 6.65
C VAL A 134 -24.12 16.07 7.36
N THR A 135 -23.89 14.91 7.98
CA THR A 135 -24.86 14.34 8.92
C THR A 135 -24.89 15.21 10.17
N GLN A 136 -25.79 16.19 10.23
CA GLN A 136 -26.02 16.97 11.45
C GLN A 136 -26.60 16.05 12.53
N ALA A 137 -25.77 15.70 13.51
CA ALA A 137 -26.22 15.02 14.71
C ALA A 137 -27.02 16.01 15.58
N ASN A 138 -28.35 16.00 15.44
CA ASN A 138 -29.21 16.73 16.37
C ASN A 138 -29.10 16.07 17.76
N THR A 139 -28.47 16.77 18.70
CA THR A 139 -28.46 16.34 20.10
C THR A 139 -29.79 16.71 20.75
N VAL A 140 -30.65 15.72 20.97
CA VAL A 140 -31.91 15.89 21.71
C VAL A 140 -31.61 15.63 23.19
N VAL A 141 -31.69 16.68 24.02
CA VAL A 141 -31.60 16.54 25.48
C VAL A 141 -33.01 16.51 26.05
N THR A 142 -33.39 15.38 26.65
CA THR A 142 -34.68 15.19 27.34
C THR A 142 -34.44 15.12 28.84
N ASN A 143 -35.12 15.96 29.62
CA ASN A 143 -35.18 15.86 31.09
C ASN A 143 -36.64 15.90 31.58
N ASP A 144 -36.87 15.60 32.87
CA ASP A 144 -38.20 15.47 33.51
C ASP A 144 -39.05 16.76 33.54
N GLN A 145 -38.55 17.86 32.96
CA GLN A 145 -39.25 19.16 32.85
C GLN A 145 -39.53 19.56 31.39
N GLY A 146 -39.17 18.73 30.40
CA GLY A 146 -39.50 18.92 28.98
C GLY A 146 -38.32 18.72 28.03
N THR A 147 -38.63 18.40 26.77
CA THR A 147 -37.64 18.22 25.70
C THR A 147 -37.19 19.59 25.16
N VAL A 148 -35.90 19.90 25.28
CA VAL A 148 -35.32 21.12 24.70
C VAL A 148 -34.52 20.73 23.46
N ILE A 149 -35.06 21.02 22.28
CA ILE A 149 -34.35 20.91 21.01
C ILE A 149 -33.65 22.26 20.80
N THR A 150 -32.32 22.28 20.85
CA THR A 150 -31.53 23.50 20.57
C THR A 150 -31.04 23.43 19.14
N PRO A 151 -31.51 24.28 18.20
CA PRO A 151 -30.96 24.33 16.85
C PRO A 151 -29.52 24.86 16.92
N GLY A 152 -28.55 24.05 16.50
CA GLY A 152 -27.21 24.55 16.20
C GLY A 152 -27.27 25.58 15.07
N ALA A 153 -26.34 26.55 15.08
CA ALA A 153 -26.31 27.63 14.09
C ALA A 153 -26.32 27.07 12.65
N ALA A 154 -27.21 27.61 11.82
CA ALA A 154 -27.28 27.27 10.40
C ALA A 154 -26.00 27.69 9.69
N THR A 155 -25.24 26.73 9.17
CA THR A 155 -24.18 26.97 8.18
C THR A 155 -24.81 27.04 6.79
N THR A 156 -24.62 28.19 6.15
CA THR A 156 -25.12 28.56 4.83
C THR A 156 -24.78 27.53 3.75
N THR A 157 -25.79 26.93 3.13
CA THR A 157 -25.67 26.30 1.81
C THR A 157 -25.93 27.37 0.75
N GLN A 158 -24.92 27.69 -0.05
CA GLN A 158 -25.09 28.52 -1.24
C GLN A 158 -25.68 27.65 -2.35
N ASP A 159 -26.98 27.80 -2.60
CA ASP A 159 -27.59 27.28 -3.84
C ASP A 159 -27.08 28.11 -5.02
N THR A 160 -26.30 27.48 -5.89
CA THR A 160 -25.85 28.08 -7.14
C THR A 160 -26.69 27.50 -8.27
N ASN A 161 -27.72 28.24 -8.68
CA ASN A 161 -28.43 27.98 -9.93
C ASN A 161 -27.58 28.54 -11.09
N ILE A 162 -27.16 27.68 -12.01
CA ILE A 162 -26.46 28.06 -13.24
C ILE A 162 -27.26 27.48 -14.41
N GLU A 163 -28.00 28.36 -15.07
CA GLU A 163 -28.61 28.13 -16.37
C GLU A 163 -27.56 28.51 -17.43
N ILE A 164 -27.10 27.53 -18.20
CA ILE A 164 -26.24 27.74 -19.38
C ILE A 164 -26.86 26.94 -20.53
N GLU A 165 -27.40 27.65 -21.51
CA GLU A 165 -27.64 27.12 -22.84
C GLU A 165 -26.28 26.98 -23.55
N GLU A 166 -25.77 25.76 -23.69
CA GLU A 166 -24.79 25.42 -24.72
C GLU A 166 -24.87 23.92 -25.07
N GLU A 167 -24.59 23.62 -26.35
CA GLU A 167 -24.79 22.33 -27.03
C GLU A 167 -24.14 21.14 -26.31
N PRO A 168 -24.64 19.90 -26.49
CA PRO A 168 -24.52 18.83 -25.50
C PRO A 168 -23.09 18.31 -25.34
N ALA A 169 -22.31 18.97 -24.48
CA ALA A 169 -21.11 18.41 -23.90
C ALA A 169 -21.53 17.45 -22.77
N ARG A 170 -21.14 16.17 -22.90
CA ARG A 170 -21.45 15.13 -21.93
C ARG A 170 -20.56 15.31 -20.69
N ALA A 171 -21.10 15.89 -19.63
CA ALA A 171 -20.45 15.98 -18.33
C ALA A 171 -20.82 14.76 -17.47
N PHE A 172 -19.84 14.19 -16.77
CA PHE A 172 -20.03 13.16 -15.75
C PHE A 172 -19.67 13.74 -14.39
N ILE A 173 -20.51 13.44 -13.40
CA ILE A 173 -20.34 13.82 -12.00
C ILE A 173 -19.98 12.53 -11.25
N PHE A 174 -18.94 12.59 -10.42
CA PHE A 174 -18.52 11.49 -9.56
C PHE A 174 -18.57 11.89 -8.08
N ASP A 175 -18.79 10.90 -7.22
CA ASP A 175 -18.88 11.03 -5.76
C ASP A 175 -17.51 11.30 -5.08
N PRO A 176 -17.46 12.01 -3.95
CA PRO A 176 -16.20 12.31 -3.25
C PRO A 176 -15.44 11.08 -2.78
N GLY A 177 -14.11 11.14 -2.91
CA GLY A 177 -13.27 9.99 -2.61
C GLY A 177 -13.27 8.96 -3.74
N VAL A 178 -13.70 9.34 -4.95
CA VAL A 178 -13.55 8.51 -6.15
C VAL A 178 -12.12 8.00 -6.24
N GLU A 179 -12.02 6.67 -6.30
CA GLU A 179 -10.78 6.04 -6.72
C GLU A 179 -10.53 6.48 -8.16
N LEU A 180 -9.25 6.66 -8.53
CA LEU A 180 -8.94 7.02 -9.91
C LEU A 180 -9.54 6.04 -10.94
N GLY A 181 -9.80 4.79 -10.54
CA GLY A 181 -10.50 3.79 -11.34
C GLY A 181 -11.86 4.28 -11.86
N ASP A 182 -12.66 4.95 -11.04
CA ASP A 182 -14.00 5.43 -11.41
C ASP A 182 -13.93 6.50 -12.52
N ILE A 183 -12.91 7.36 -12.45
CA ILE A 183 -12.66 8.39 -13.48
C ILE A 183 -12.24 7.72 -14.79
N VAL A 184 -11.33 6.74 -14.72
CA VAL A 184 -10.85 6.01 -15.91
C VAL A 184 -12.00 5.25 -16.57
N ASP A 185 -12.85 4.58 -15.79
CA ASP A 185 -13.97 3.79 -16.31
C ASP A 185 -14.98 4.66 -17.02
N ALA A 186 -15.34 5.80 -16.45
CA ALA A 186 -16.31 6.68 -17.08
C ALA A 186 -15.75 7.40 -18.31
N VAL A 187 -14.47 7.80 -18.29
CA VAL A 187 -13.83 8.38 -19.48
C VAL A 187 -13.70 7.34 -20.61
N ASN A 188 -13.41 6.07 -20.27
CA ASN A 188 -13.42 4.96 -21.22
C ASN A 188 -14.82 4.69 -21.81
N GLN A 189 -15.88 4.77 -21.00
CA GLN A 189 -17.27 4.60 -21.48
C GLN A 189 -17.69 5.67 -22.50
N VAL A 190 -17.08 6.85 -22.44
CA VAL A 190 -17.34 7.95 -23.39
C VAL A 190 -16.54 7.80 -24.68
N GLY A 191 -15.57 6.88 -24.72
CA GLY A 191 -14.76 6.60 -25.90
C GLY A 191 -13.55 7.52 -26.04
N ALA A 192 -13.02 8.04 -24.94
CA ALA A 192 -11.76 8.77 -24.97
C ALA A 192 -10.62 7.88 -25.45
N SER A 193 -9.66 8.44 -26.19
CA SER A 193 -8.48 7.69 -26.56
C SER A 193 -7.51 7.57 -25.37
N ALA A 194 -6.65 6.55 -25.40
CA ALA A 194 -5.60 6.39 -24.39
C ALA A 194 -4.69 7.64 -24.29
N ALA A 195 -4.49 8.35 -25.41
CA ALA A 195 -3.71 9.58 -25.43
C ALA A 195 -4.43 10.73 -24.69
N ASP A 196 -5.75 10.85 -24.86
CA ASP A 196 -6.55 11.86 -24.15
C ASP A 196 -6.53 11.62 -22.64
N LEU A 197 -6.61 10.34 -22.22
CA LEU A 197 -6.51 9.94 -20.82
C LEU A 197 -5.16 10.31 -20.22
N VAL A 198 -4.05 10.01 -20.89
CA VAL A 198 -2.71 10.42 -20.42
C VAL A 198 -2.66 11.92 -20.21
N ALA A 199 -3.14 12.71 -21.17
CA ALA A 199 -3.13 14.16 -21.06
C ALA A 199 -3.99 14.69 -19.91
N ILE A 200 -5.16 14.10 -19.66
CA ILE A 200 -6.02 14.45 -18.53
C ILE A 200 -5.33 14.11 -17.20
N LEU A 201 -4.72 12.92 -17.08
CA LEU A 201 -4.02 12.49 -15.87
C LEU A 201 -2.77 13.35 -15.59
N GLU A 202 -2.00 13.68 -16.63
CA GLU A 202 -0.87 14.60 -16.52
C GLU A 202 -1.32 16.00 -16.07
N ALA A 203 -2.40 16.53 -16.65
CA ALA A 203 -2.97 17.82 -16.25
C ALA A 203 -3.47 17.81 -14.80
N LEU A 204 -4.13 16.74 -14.36
CA LEU A 204 -4.56 16.58 -12.96
C LEU A 204 -3.36 16.50 -12.00
N ARG A 205 -2.26 15.83 -12.40
CA ARG A 205 -1.02 15.78 -11.61
C ARG A 205 -0.36 17.15 -11.52
N GLU A 206 -0.28 17.89 -12.63
CA GLU A 206 0.32 19.23 -12.68
C GLU A 206 -0.50 20.25 -11.87
N ALA A 207 -1.82 20.12 -11.87
CA ALA A 207 -2.72 20.90 -11.02
C ALA A 207 -2.63 20.54 -9.52
N GLY A 208 -1.88 19.49 -9.16
CA GLY A 208 -1.80 18.97 -7.80
C GLY A 208 -3.07 18.24 -7.33
N ALA A 209 -4.02 18.02 -8.24
CA ALA A 209 -5.28 17.36 -7.96
C ALA A 209 -5.15 15.83 -7.89
N LEU A 210 -4.16 15.26 -8.58
CA LEU A 210 -3.83 13.84 -8.54
C LEU A 210 -2.53 13.63 -7.73
N ARG A 211 -2.63 12.91 -6.61
CA ARG A 211 -1.46 12.49 -5.82
C ARG A 211 -1.01 11.09 -6.22
N ALA A 212 -0.26 10.99 -7.32
CA ALA A 212 0.39 9.76 -7.74
C ALA A 212 1.61 10.05 -8.64
N GLU A 213 2.52 9.08 -8.72
CA GLU A 213 3.55 9.04 -9.75
C GLU A 213 2.95 8.50 -11.05
N ILE A 214 3.12 9.23 -12.16
CA ILE A 214 2.67 8.80 -13.49
C ILE A 214 3.88 8.32 -14.29
N MET A 215 3.78 7.12 -14.87
CA MET A 215 4.77 6.55 -15.77
C MET A 215 4.11 6.15 -17.10
N VAL A 216 4.61 6.68 -18.21
CA VAL A 216 4.10 6.38 -19.56
C VAL A 216 5.07 5.44 -20.27
N ILE A 217 4.54 4.33 -20.82
CA ILE A 217 5.29 3.28 -21.53
C ILE A 217 4.75 2.99 -22.94
#